data_AF-A0A1Q8JY08-F1
#
_entry.id   AF-A0A1Q8JY08-F1
#
_cell.length_a   1.000
_cell.length_b   1.000
_cell.length_c   1.000
_cell.angle_alpha   90.00
_cell.angle_beta   90.00
_cell.angle_gamma   90.00
#
_symmetry.space_group_name_H-M   'P 1'
#
loop_
_entity.id
_entity.type
_entity.pdbx_description
1 polymer ?
#
loop_
_entity_poly.entity_id
_entity_poly.type
_entity_poly.pdbx_seq_one_letter_code
_entity_poly.pdbx_strand_id
1 'polypeptide(L)'
;MRCDAHRREGRVDDHHHTRNASGHPDRPYDAADLSSKAFWSQTPQQREDTFAQLRAERPVSWHPPFEDQLIDDPGDHGFWAIVGYDDLVEVTKRHEDFLSGHGILLESLPPELIENAQSIIAMDPPRHTKMRRLVASAFTPKQMRRIQDRIEANAKLVVDHLIKQAAASADGVVDFATECAALLPMHNISDIVGVPNGQRQRAAEEAAVGTGWNDPELVGHTKQEVLTRLFQAQVSLHEIASNLAGERRENPTDDLTTALALAEIDGERLTDAEIGSFFVLLTIAGNDTTRQSTAHGLKALTDHPEQRAWLLEDLPERIGPAAEELVRWATPIMTFRRTAARDLEFRGQQITAGDKVVLFYSSANRADASIERATSWTWPVTSTCTSASAAAARDPPLPGQPARPLPAPRPVHRAAHTRPAHRVDRRARADPRQLLQPGQARPCRLNLD
;
A
#
# COMPACT_ATOMS: atom_id res chain seq x y z
N MET A 1 -63.68 -11.04 -31.70
CA MET A 1 -63.54 -10.50 -30.32
C MET A 1 -62.55 -11.43 -29.62
N ARG A 2 -61.25 -11.04 -29.55
CA ARG A 2 -60.52 -10.60 -28.33
C ARG A 2 -60.69 -11.58 -27.15
N CYS A 3 -59.66 -12.19 -26.55
CA CYS A 3 -58.48 -11.53 -26.00
C CYS A 3 -57.17 -12.34 -26.12
N ASP A 4 -56.10 -11.58 -26.36
CA ASP A 4 -54.68 -11.88 -26.24
C ASP A 4 -54.17 -11.77 -24.78
N ALA A 5 -53.06 -12.48 -24.53
CA ALA A 5 -51.88 -12.13 -23.73
C ALA A 5 -52.00 -11.92 -22.20
N HIS A 6 -51.29 -12.75 -21.41
CA HIS A 6 -49.91 -12.46 -20.99
C HIS A 6 -49.27 -13.60 -20.17
N ARG A 7 -48.32 -14.31 -20.79
CA ARG A 7 -47.15 -14.88 -20.12
C ARG A 7 -46.14 -13.75 -19.90
N ARG A 8 -45.62 -13.58 -18.69
CA ARG A 8 -44.25 -13.12 -18.44
C ARG A 8 -43.71 -13.78 -17.17
N GLU A 9 -42.86 -14.78 -17.37
CA GLU A 9 -41.86 -15.21 -16.41
C GLU A 9 -40.86 -14.06 -16.20
N GLY A 10 -40.65 -13.66 -14.95
CA GLY A 10 -39.57 -12.78 -14.54
C GLY A 10 -38.68 -13.55 -13.57
N ARG A 11 -37.73 -14.31 -14.13
CA ARG A 11 -36.62 -14.89 -13.37
C ARG A 11 -35.62 -13.77 -13.15
N VAL A 12 -35.44 -13.36 -11.90
CA VAL A 12 -34.36 -12.46 -11.49
C VAL A 12 -33.10 -13.34 -11.44
N ASP A 13 -32.23 -13.20 -12.45
CA ASP A 13 -30.90 -13.80 -12.42
C ASP A 13 -30.02 -12.98 -11.47
N ASP A 14 -29.82 -13.51 -10.27
CA ASP A 14 -29.05 -12.92 -9.17
C ASP A 14 -27.62 -13.50 -9.13
N HIS A 15 -26.92 -13.38 -10.27
CA HIS A 15 -25.51 -13.68 -10.38
C HIS A 15 -24.79 -12.45 -10.93
N HIS A 16 -24.33 -11.58 -10.02
CA HIS A 16 -23.33 -10.55 -10.29
C HIS A 16 -22.00 -11.23 -10.67
N HIS A 17 -21.90 -11.69 -11.92
CA HIS A 17 -20.60 -11.84 -12.55
C HIS A 17 -20.02 -10.45 -12.72
N THR A 18 -18.93 -10.15 -12.00
CA THR A 18 -18.08 -8.99 -12.23
C THR A 18 -17.47 -9.09 -13.63
N ARG A 19 -18.24 -8.72 -14.65
CA ARG A 19 -17.69 -8.44 -15.98
C ARG A 19 -16.93 -7.13 -15.85
N ASN A 20 -15.63 -7.22 -15.58
CA ASN A 20 -14.69 -6.11 -15.78
C ASN A 20 -14.53 -5.91 -17.29
N ALA A 21 -15.62 -5.59 -17.99
CA ALA A 21 -15.57 -5.24 -19.39
C ALA A 21 -14.99 -3.83 -19.47
N SER A 22 -13.66 -3.75 -19.47
CA SER A 22 -13.00 -2.53 -19.92
C SER A 22 -13.45 -2.33 -21.37
N GLY A 23 -14.01 -1.17 -21.69
CA GLY A 23 -14.74 -0.91 -22.92
C GLY A 23 -13.93 -1.05 -24.21
N HIS A 24 -14.67 -0.98 -25.31
CA HIS A 24 -14.31 -0.92 -26.73
C HIS A 24 -13.02 -1.67 -27.17
N PRO A 25 -13.12 -2.90 -27.73
CA PRO A 25 -11.95 -3.68 -28.15
C PRO A 25 -11.12 -3.01 -29.25
N ASP A 26 -11.70 -2.09 -30.02
CA ASP A 26 -11.01 -1.40 -31.12
C ASP A 26 -10.29 -0.09 -30.72
N ARG A 27 -10.21 0.24 -29.42
CA ARG A 27 -9.50 1.45 -28.97
C ARG A 27 -7.99 1.28 -29.22
N PRO A 28 -7.32 2.20 -29.94
CA PRO A 28 -5.89 2.08 -30.21
C PRO A 28 -5.09 2.24 -28.91
N TYR A 29 -4.13 1.33 -28.70
CA TYR A 29 -3.20 1.42 -27.58
C TYR A 29 -2.15 2.50 -27.81
N ASP A 30 -1.65 3.09 -26.72
CA ASP A 30 -0.46 3.93 -26.74
C ASP A 30 0.77 3.11 -27.16
N ALA A 31 1.75 3.79 -27.74
CA ALA A 31 3.01 3.15 -28.15
C ALA A 31 3.95 2.88 -26.96
N ALA A 32 3.78 3.58 -25.85
CA ALA A 32 4.53 3.33 -24.63
C ALA A 32 4.09 2.02 -23.97
N ASP A 33 5.04 1.21 -23.54
CA ASP A 33 4.77 -0.05 -22.84
C ASP A 33 4.65 0.17 -21.33
N LEU A 34 3.47 -0.16 -20.78
CA LEU A 34 3.21 -0.23 -19.34
C LEU A 34 2.70 -1.61 -18.90
N SER A 35 2.59 -2.56 -19.82
CA SER A 35 1.85 -3.80 -19.63
C SER A 35 2.74 -5.04 -19.63
N SER A 36 3.96 -4.95 -20.19
CA SER A 36 4.82 -6.12 -20.32
C SER A 36 5.59 -6.45 -19.04
N LYS A 37 5.89 -7.75 -18.86
CA LYS A 37 6.84 -8.17 -17.81
C LYS A 37 8.22 -7.55 -17.99
N ALA A 38 8.62 -7.30 -19.23
CA ALA A 38 9.90 -6.69 -19.55
C ALA A 38 9.99 -5.27 -18.98
N PHE A 39 8.94 -4.44 -19.13
CA PHE A 39 8.87 -3.10 -18.54
C PHE A 39 9.00 -3.14 -17.01
N TRP A 40 8.23 -4.01 -16.34
CA TRP A 40 8.27 -4.09 -14.88
C TRP A 40 9.53 -4.73 -14.30
N SER A 41 10.32 -5.42 -15.14
CA SER A 41 11.64 -5.92 -14.77
C SER A 41 12.76 -4.89 -14.93
N GLN A 42 12.48 -3.72 -15.52
CA GLN A 42 13.44 -2.63 -15.64
C GLN A 42 13.74 -1.95 -14.30
N THR A 43 14.75 -1.09 -14.28
CA THR A 43 15.03 -0.26 -13.12
C THR A 43 13.95 0.82 -12.94
N PRO A 44 13.69 1.32 -11.72
CA PRO A 44 12.84 2.48 -11.51
C PRO A 44 13.24 3.67 -12.40
N GLN A 45 14.53 3.89 -12.61
CA GLN A 45 15.03 4.98 -13.46
C GLN A 45 14.69 4.77 -14.94
N GLN A 46 14.78 3.55 -15.45
CA GLN A 46 14.39 3.23 -16.83
C GLN A 46 12.88 3.37 -17.03
N ARG A 47 12.07 2.92 -16.07
CA ARG A 47 10.62 3.12 -16.11
C ARG A 47 10.23 4.60 -16.05
N GLU A 48 10.99 5.39 -15.29
CA GLU A 48 10.77 6.83 -15.16
C GLU A 48 10.95 7.57 -16.48
N ASP A 49 11.80 7.10 -17.41
CA ASP A 49 11.92 7.71 -18.74
C ASP A 49 10.60 7.59 -19.53
N THR A 50 9.96 6.41 -19.50
CA THR A 50 8.64 6.18 -20.09
C THR A 50 7.56 7.03 -19.40
N PHE A 51 7.57 7.07 -18.06
CA PHE A 51 6.61 7.88 -17.32
C PHE A 51 6.78 9.38 -17.59
N ALA A 52 8.01 9.88 -17.69
CA ALA A 52 8.29 11.27 -18.02
C ALA A 52 7.77 11.64 -19.42
N GLN A 53 7.97 10.77 -20.41
CA GLN A 53 7.41 10.96 -21.75
C GLN A 53 5.87 11.02 -21.70
N LEU A 54 5.24 10.06 -21.03
CA LEU A 54 3.77 10.02 -20.92
C LEU A 54 3.24 11.26 -20.22
N ARG A 55 3.86 11.70 -19.12
CA ARG A 55 3.43 12.93 -18.43
C ARG A 55 3.54 14.17 -19.29
N ALA A 56 4.57 14.27 -20.13
CA ALA A 56 4.80 15.44 -20.98
C ALA A 56 3.82 15.49 -22.17
N GLU A 57 3.46 14.33 -22.74
CA GLU A 57 2.77 14.28 -24.03
C GLU A 57 1.34 13.73 -23.93
N ARG A 58 1.12 12.71 -23.08
CA ARG A 58 -0.11 11.89 -23.02
C ARG A 58 -0.38 11.41 -21.58
N PRO A 59 -0.68 12.32 -20.63
CA PRO A 59 -0.78 12.01 -19.21
C PRO A 59 -1.96 11.07 -18.85
N VAL A 60 -2.91 10.94 -19.77
CA VAL A 60 -4.00 9.95 -19.75
C VAL A 60 -3.95 9.19 -21.08
N SER A 61 -3.59 7.91 -21.03
CA SER A 61 -3.35 7.06 -22.22
C SER A 61 -3.96 5.67 -22.05
N TRP A 62 -4.33 5.03 -23.15
CA TRP A 62 -4.94 3.68 -23.15
C TRP A 62 -3.89 2.61 -23.41
N HIS A 63 -3.86 1.56 -22.59
CA HIS A 63 -2.85 0.51 -22.61
C HIS A 63 -3.49 -0.88 -22.64
N PRO A 64 -2.84 -1.87 -23.27
CA PRO A 64 -3.35 -3.23 -23.30
C PRO A 64 -3.38 -3.84 -21.89
N PRO A 65 -4.16 -4.92 -21.67
CA PRO A 65 -4.11 -5.68 -20.42
C PRO A 65 -2.68 -6.06 -20.04
N PHE A 66 -2.42 -6.16 -18.74
CA PHE A 66 -1.15 -6.64 -18.22
C PHE A 66 -0.81 -8.04 -18.78
N GLU A 67 0.46 -8.33 -19.07
CA GLU A 67 0.90 -9.66 -19.49
C GLU A 67 0.82 -10.66 -18.33
N ASP A 68 0.65 -11.96 -18.66
CA ASP A 68 0.68 -13.07 -17.70
C ASP A 68 -0.29 -12.94 -16.50
N GLN A 69 -1.47 -12.32 -16.70
CA GLN A 69 -2.47 -12.19 -15.65
C GLN A 69 -2.80 -13.53 -14.99
N LEU A 70 -3.00 -13.50 -13.67
CA LEU A 70 -3.39 -14.68 -12.90
C LEU A 70 -4.70 -15.29 -13.38
N ILE A 71 -5.60 -14.49 -13.96
CA ILE A 71 -6.88 -14.91 -14.52
C ILE A 71 -6.97 -14.40 -15.94
N ASP A 72 -7.36 -15.29 -16.86
CA ASP A 72 -7.66 -14.92 -18.23
C ASP A 72 -9.10 -14.38 -18.28
N ASP A 73 -9.24 -13.07 -18.53
CA ASP A 73 -10.54 -12.42 -18.72
C ASP A 73 -10.69 -11.97 -20.19
N PRO A 74 -11.49 -12.68 -21.01
CA PRO A 74 -11.74 -12.28 -22.40
C PRO A 74 -12.41 -10.91 -22.56
N GLY A 75 -13.01 -10.38 -21.48
CA GLY A 75 -13.58 -9.04 -21.44
C GLY A 75 -12.57 -7.94 -21.06
N ASP A 76 -11.33 -8.30 -20.75
CA ASP A 76 -10.27 -7.34 -20.49
C ASP A 76 -9.63 -6.88 -21.81
N HIS A 77 -9.89 -5.63 -22.15
CA HIS A 77 -9.43 -4.90 -23.32
C HIS A 77 -8.39 -3.83 -22.95
N GLY A 78 -8.11 -3.60 -21.67
CA GLY A 78 -7.03 -2.71 -21.25
C GLY A 78 -7.39 -1.77 -20.10
N PHE A 79 -6.58 -0.73 -19.97
CA PHE A 79 -6.73 0.27 -18.91
C PHE A 79 -6.28 1.67 -19.34
N TRP A 80 -6.87 2.68 -18.71
CA TRP A 80 -6.38 4.06 -18.75
C TRP A 80 -5.27 4.25 -17.73
N ALA A 81 -4.09 4.68 -18.18
CA ALA A 81 -2.97 5.03 -17.32
C ALA A 81 -3.06 6.50 -16.91
N ILE A 82 -3.06 6.75 -15.59
CA ILE A 82 -2.98 8.09 -14.99
C ILE A 82 -1.60 8.24 -14.38
N VAL A 83 -0.76 9.03 -15.06
CA VAL A 83 0.67 9.18 -14.69
C VAL A 83 1.00 10.53 -14.06
N GLY A 84 0.10 11.51 -14.14
CA GLY A 84 0.24 12.84 -13.54
C GLY A 84 -0.27 12.92 -12.10
N TYR A 85 0.34 13.78 -11.28
CA TYR A 85 -0.05 13.96 -9.87
C TYR A 85 -1.45 14.54 -9.72
N ASP A 86 -1.75 15.66 -10.39
CA ASP A 86 -3.05 16.34 -10.27
C ASP A 86 -4.21 15.46 -10.75
N ASP A 87 -3.99 14.72 -11.83
CA ASP A 87 -4.97 13.80 -12.40
C ASP A 87 -5.25 12.63 -11.46
N LEU A 88 -4.21 12.07 -10.85
CA LEU A 88 -4.34 11.02 -9.85
C LEU A 88 -5.13 11.51 -8.62
N VAL A 89 -4.84 12.72 -8.14
CA VAL A 89 -5.57 13.34 -7.03
C VAL A 89 -7.03 13.59 -7.40
N GLU A 90 -7.31 14.07 -8.62
CA GLU A 90 -8.67 14.29 -9.11
C GLU A 90 -9.46 12.97 -9.20
N VAL A 91 -8.89 11.93 -9.80
CA VAL A 91 -9.50 10.59 -9.89
C VAL A 91 -9.82 10.04 -8.50
N THR A 92 -8.90 10.19 -7.55
CA THR A 92 -9.13 9.69 -6.18
C THR A 92 -10.28 10.44 -5.48
N LYS A 93 -10.44 11.74 -5.71
CA LYS A 93 -11.52 12.55 -5.13
C LYS A 93 -12.88 12.26 -5.75
N ARG A 94 -12.93 11.87 -7.02
CA ARG A 94 -14.16 11.58 -7.77
C ARG A 94 -14.58 10.12 -7.59
N HIS A 95 -14.69 9.66 -6.34
CA HIS A 95 -15.01 8.26 -6.02
C HIS A 95 -16.40 7.80 -6.51
N GLU A 96 -17.31 8.74 -6.84
CA GLU A 96 -18.60 8.42 -7.49
C GLU A 96 -18.45 8.10 -8.98
N ASP A 97 -17.41 8.64 -9.62
CA ASP A 97 -17.07 8.36 -11.03
C ASP A 97 -16.07 7.21 -11.15
N PHE A 98 -15.19 7.02 -10.15
CA PHE A 98 -14.10 6.06 -10.15
C PHE A 98 -14.15 5.17 -8.91
N LEU A 99 -14.76 4.00 -9.07
CA LEU A 99 -15.10 3.04 -8.02
C LEU A 99 -13.90 2.20 -7.58
N SER A 100 -13.88 1.80 -6.31
CA SER A 100 -12.91 0.83 -5.75
C SER A 100 -13.51 -0.56 -5.55
N GLY A 101 -14.85 -0.68 -5.53
CA GLY A 101 -15.61 -1.90 -5.25
C GLY A 101 -15.38 -3.07 -6.22
N HIS A 102 -14.76 -2.80 -7.38
CA HIS A 102 -14.46 -3.80 -8.41
C HIS A 102 -13.00 -4.28 -8.33
N GLY A 103 -12.34 -4.06 -7.20
CA GLY A 103 -10.93 -4.39 -6.98
C GLY A 103 -9.98 -3.24 -7.32
N ILE A 104 -8.97 -3.07 -6.47
CA ILE A 104 -7.99 -1.96 -6.55
C ILE A 104 -6.66 -2.36 -7.17
N LEU A 105 -6.45 -3.64 -7.46
CA LEU A 105 -5.19 -4.13 -8.02
C LEU A 105 -5.19 -3.96 -9.54
N LEU A 106 -3.99 -3.81 -10.09
CA LEU A 106 -3.79 -3.73 -11.53
C LEU A 106 -4.33 -4.99 -12.22
N GLU A 107 -3.85 -6.14 -11.77
CA GLU A 107 -4.34 -7.45 -12.18
C GLU A 107 -5.70 -7.75 -11.54
N SER A 108 -6.59 -8.39 -12.30
CA SER A 108 -7.85 -8.90 -11.76
C SER A 108 -7.58 -10.15 -10.91
N LEU A 109 -8.13 -10.16 -9.69
CA LEU A 109 -8.18 -11.34 -8.83
C LEU A 109 -9.58 -11.96 -8.85
N PRO A 110 -9.74 -13.24 -8.44
CA PRO A 110 -11.06 -13.84 -8.29
C PRO A 110 -11.87 -13.03 -7.26
N PRO A 111 -13.19 -12.85 -7.45
CA PRO A 111 -14.03 -12.09 -6.52
C PRO A 111 -13.88 -12.57 -5.07
N GLU A 112 -13.74 -13.88 -4.86
CA GLU A 112 -13.56 -14.47 -3.53
C GLU A 112 -12.25 -14.01 -2.86
N LEU A 113 -11.16 -13.83 -3.61
CA LEU A 113 -9.92 -13.30 -3.04
C LEU A 113 -10.05 -11.81 -2.70
N ILE A 114 -10.83 -11.06 -3.49
CA ILE A 114 -11.08 -9.63 -3.26
C ILE A 114 -11.92 -9.45 -1.99
N GLU A 115 -13.06 -10.12 -1.90
CA GLU A 115 -14.00 -10.02 -0.78
C GLU A 115 -13.36 -10.38 0.55
N ASN A 116 -12.54 -11.44 0.56
CA ASN A 116 -11.91 -11.95 1.78
C ASN A 116 -10.61 -11.22 2.18
N ALA A 117 -9.94 -10.47 1.28
CA ALA A 117 -8.67 -9.82 1.63
C ALA A 117 -8.67 -8.29 1.56
N GLN A 118 -9.45 -7.70 0.66
CA GLN A 118 -9.38 -6.25 0.43
C GLN A 118 -10.26 -5.47 1.41
N SER A 119 -11.32 -6.06 1.95
CA SER A 119 -12.15 -5.40 2.97
C SER A 119 -12.50 -3.96 2.54
N ILE A 120 -12.34 -2.99 3.43
CA ILE A 120 -12.69 -1.59 3.21
C ILE A 120 -11.96 -0.91 2.05
N ILE A 121 -10.74 -1.33 1.67
CA ILE A 121 -9.98 -0.63 0.62
C ILE A 121 -10.58 -0.84 -0.78
N ALA A 122 -11.35 -1.92 -0.97
CA ALA A 122 -12.08 -2.23 -2.20
C ALA A 122 -13.60 -2.18 -1.96
N MET A 123 -14.05 -1.14 -1.27
CA MET A 123 -15.47 -0.85 -1.08
C MET A 123 -15.77 0.59 -1.51
N ASP A 124 -17.00 0.81 -1.97
CA ASP A 124 -17.53 2.14 -2.23
C ASP A 124 -18.60 2.53 -1.19
N PRO A 125 -18.91 3.83 -1.04
CA PRO A 125 -20.07 4.26 -0.26
C PRO A 125 -21.38 3.61 -0.76
N PRO A 126 -22.35 3.33 0.13
CA PRO A 126 -22.35 3.66 1.57
C PRO A 126 -21.64 2.62 2.45
N ARG A 127 -21.33 1.41 1.94
CA ARG A 127 -20.73 0.33 2.73
C ARG A 127 -19.34 0.70 3.25
N HIS A 128 -18.51 1.31 2.40
CA HIS A 128 -17.22 1.87 2.79
C HIS A 128 -17.34 2.83 3.98
N THR A 129 -18.25 3.81 3.88
CA THR A 129 -18.44 4.84 4.91
C THR A 129 -18.82 4.23 6.26
N LYS A 130 -19.73 3.25 6.25
CA LYS A 130 -20.16 2.53 7.46
C LYS A 130 -19.02 1.72 8.07
N MET A 131 -18.31 0.93 7.26
CA MET A 131 -17.15 0.15 7.70
C MET A 131 -16.05 1.06 8.27
N ARG A 132 -15.76 2.18 7.59
CA ARG A 132 -14.74 3.15 8.02
C ARG A 132 -15.07 3.74 9.38
N ARG A 133 -16.34 4.06 9.61
CA ARG A 133 -16.83 4.60 10.89
C ARG A 133 -16.65 3.59 12.03
N LEU A 134 -17.00 2.31 11.79
CA LEU A 134 -16.83 1.23 12.76
C LEU A 134 -15.34 1.03 13.11
N VAL A 135 -14.49 0.89 12.08
CA VAL A 135 -13.05 0.70 12.26
C VAL A 135 -12.39 1.91 12.92
N ALA A 136 -12.71 3.14 12.49
CA ALA A 136 -12.11 4.35 13.04
C ALA A 136 -12.45 4.54 14.53
N SER A 137 -13.62 4.06 14.99
CA SER A 137 -13.98 4.10 16.41
C SER A 137 -13.00 3.32 17.30
N ALA A 138 -12.31 2.33 16.74
CA ALA A 138 -11.32 1.53 17.44
C ALA A 138 -9.96 2.25 17.64
N PHE A 139 -9.66 3.30 16.87
CA PHE A 139 -8.42 4.08 16.93
C PHE A 139 -8.53 5.31 17.83
N THR A 140 -8.94 5.11 19.09
CA THR A 140 -9.07 6.20 20.06
C THR A 140 -7.72 6.85 20.39
N PRO A 141 -7.67 8.11 20.89
CA PRO A 141 -6.41 8.74 21.32
C PRO A 141 -5.62 7.93 22.37
N LYS A 142 -6.31 7.16 23.22
CA LYS A 142 -5.68 6.24 24.18
C LYS A 142 -4.98 5.10 23.44
N GLN A 143 -5.65 4.48 22.47
CA GLN A 143 -5.05 3.43 21.65
C GLN A 143 -3.87 3.98 20.85
N MET A 144 -3.99 5.15 20.23
CA MET A 144 -2.90 5.76 19.49
C MET A 144 -1.63 6.00 20.32
N ARG A 145 -1.76 6.48 21.57
CA ARG A 145 -0.59 6.63 22.47
C ARG A 145 0.07 5.29 22.79
N ARG A 146 -0.74 4.25 23.07
CA ARG A 146 -0.22 2.90 23.33
C ARG A 146 0.48 2.30 22.11
N ILE A 147 -0.05 2.56 20.92
CA ILE A 147 0.57 2.17 19.66
C ILE A 147 1.93 2.87 19.52
N GLN A 148 2.02 4.17 19.81
CA GLN A 148 3.29 4.91 19.82
C GLN A 148 4.33 4.31 20.78
N ASP A 149 3.95 4.07 22.04
CA ASP A 149 4.85 3.50 23.05
C ASP A 149 5.40 2.12 22.61
N ARG A 150 4.54 1.31 21.96
CA ARG A 150 4.92 0.00 21.42
C ARG A 150 5.84 0.11 20.20
N ILE A 151 5.58 1.05 19.30
CA ILE A 151 6.45 1.30 18.13
C ILE A 151 7.86 1.66 18.59
N GLU A 152 8.00 2.52 19.60
CA GLU A 152 9.31 2.91 20.14
C GLU A 152 10.03 1.72 20.80
N ALA A 153 9.31 0.92 21.58
CA ALA A 153 9.86 -0.28 22.19
C ALA A 153 10.31 -1.32 21.14
N ASN A 154 9.50 -1.54 20.10
CA ASN A 154 9.81 -2.47 19.02
C ASN A 154 10.98 -1.95 18.16
N ALA A 155 11.05 -0.66 17.88
CA ALA A 155 12.17 -0.06 17.16
C ALA A 155 13.49 -0.29 17.91
N LYS A 156 13.50 -0.08 19.23
CA LYS A 156 14.67 -0.38 20.07
C LYS A 156 15.03 -1.86 20.01
N LEU A 157 14.06 -2.75 20.17
CA LEU A 157 14.27 -4.20 20.13
C LEU A 157 14.89 -4.65 18.80
N VAL A 158 14.36 -4.16 17.69
CA VAL A 158 14.81 -4.53 16.34
C VAL A 158 16.20 -3.98 16.05
N VAL A 159 16.50 -2.74 16.44
CA VAL A 159 17.85 -2.17 16.29
C VAL A 159 18.87 -2.89 17.18
N ASP A 160 18.50 -3.21 18.43
CA ASP A 160 19.36 -3.99 19.33
C ASP A 160 19.62 -5.40 18.76
N HIS A 161 18.64 -6.02 18.09
CA HIS A 161 18.81 -7.28 17.36
C HIS A 161 19.76 -7.12 16.18
N LEU A 162 19.58 -6.10 15.33
CA LEU A 162 20.44 -5.82 14.19
C LEU A 162 21.91 -5.64 14.61
N ILE A 163 22.17 -4.90 15.68
CA ILE A 163 23.52 -4.69 16.23
C ILE A 163 24.13 -6.03 16.68
N LYS A 164 23.35 -6.90 17.33
CA LYS A 164 23.82 -8.24 17.74
C LYS A 164 24.15 -9.12 16.53
N GLN A 165 23.32 -9.10 15.48
CA GLN A 165 23.60 -9.84 14.26
C GLN A 165 24.88 -9.35 13.58
N ALA A 166 25.09 -8.03 13.53
CA ALA A 166 26.31 -7.47 12.95
C ALA A 166 27.55 -7.82 13.76
N ALA A 167 27.47 -7.77 15.10
CA ALA A 167 28.57 -8.18 15.97
C ALA A 167 28.89 -9.70 15.89
N ALA A 168 27.90 -10.52 15.54
CA ALA A 168 28.09 -11.96 15.31
C ALA A 168 28.59 -12.28 13.90
N SER A 169 28.48 -11.34 12.95
CA SER A 169 28.95 -11.50 11.59
C SER A 169 30.47 -11.33 11.50
N ALA A 170 31.13 -12.19 10.72
CA ALA A 170 32.59 -12.20 10.61
C ALA A 170 33.18 -10.92 9.98
N ASP A 171 32.39 -10.24 9.14
CA ASP A 171 32.77 -9.02 8.43
C ASP A 171 31.90 -7.81 8.82
N GLY A 172 31.10 -7.93 9.89
CA GLY A 172 30.17 -6.88 10.31
C GLY A 172 28.99 -6.66 9.37
N VAL A 173 28.82 -7.51 8.34
CA VAL A 173 27.79 -7.34 7.32
C VAL A 173 26.54 -8.14 7.70
N VAL A 174 25.39 -7.46 7.62
CA VAL A 174 24.05 -8.05 7.83
C VAL A 174 23.10 -7.62 6.73
N ASP A 175 22.07 -8.44 6.49
CA ASP A 175 20.97 -8.07 5.61
C ASP A 175 19.96 -7.20 6.37
N PHE A 176 19.99 -5.90 6.12
CA PHE A 176 19.07 -4.94 6.74
C PHE A 176 17.60 -5.21 6.40
N ALA A 177 17.32 -5.79 5.22
CA ALA A 177 15.96 -6.04 4.79
C ALA A 177 15.27 -7.12 5.64
N THR A 178 16.01 -8.17 6.01
CA THR A 178 15.51 -9.26 6.87
C THR A 178 15.68 -8.94 8.35
N GLU A 179 16.84 -8.42 8.75
CA GLU A 179 17.19 -8.24 10.17
C GLU A 179 16.64 -6.96 10.80
N CYS A 180 16.07 -6.04 10.01
CA CYS A 180 15.49 -4.80 10.53
C CYS A 180 14.16 -4.43 9.85
N ALA A 181 14.19 -4.20 8.53
CA ALA A 181 13.05 -3.62 7.82
C ALA A 181 11.81 -4.51 7.85
N ALA A 182 11.97 -5.84 7.87
CA ALA A 182 10.86 -6.78 7.98
C ALA A 182 10.31 -6.91 9.41
N LEU A 183 11.18 -6.83 10.43
CA LEU A 183 10.80 -7.14 11.82
C LEU A 183 9.96 -6.04 12.47
N LEU A 184 10.29 -4.77 12.22
CA LEU A 184 9.59 -3.65 12.84
C LEU A 184 8.08 -3.62 12.50
N PRO A 185 7.65 -3.64 11.23
CA PRO A 185 6.23 -3.64 10.91
C PRO A 185 5.52 -4.93 11.36
N MET A 186 6.20 -6.08 11.29
CA MET A 186 5.67 -7.34 11.82
C MET A 186 5.31 -7.23 13.29
N HIS A 187 6.24 -6.75 14.13
CA HIS A 187 5.99 -6.59 15.56
C HIS A 187 4.90 -5.55 15.82
N ASN A 188 4.94 -4.41 15.13
CA ASN A 188 3.97 -3.33 15.32
C ASN A 188 2.54 -3.77 14.97
N ILE A 189 2.32 -4.36 13.80
CA ILE A 189 0.99 -4.84 13.40
C ILE A 189 0.53 -5.94 14.33
N SER A 190 1.39 -6.90 14.66
CA SER A 190 1.06 -7.98 15.60
C SER A 190 0.63 -7.44 16.97
N ASP A 191 1.34 -6.45 17.50
CA ASP A 191 0.97 -5.81 18.78
C ASP A 191 -0.34 -5.03 18.69
N ILE A 192 -0.56 -4.29 17.61
CA ILE A 192 -1.77 -3.51 17.36
C ILE A 192 -2.99 -4.43 17.33
N VAL A 193 -2.95 -5.49 16.53
CA VAL A 193 -4.10 -6.41 16.37
C VAL A 193 -4.23 -7.40 17.51
N GLY A 194 -3.13 -7.73 18.20
CA GLY A 194 -3.12 -8.67 19.31
C GLY A 194 -2.69 -10.09 18.94
N VAL A 195 -1.93 -10.27 17.85
CA VAL A 195 -1.39 -11.59 17.49
C VAL A 195 -0.44 -12.09 18.59
N PRO A 196 -0.67 -13.29 19.14
CA PRO A 196 0.23 -13.90 20.12
C PRO A 196 1.65 -14.08 19.56
N ASN A 197 2.67 -13.96 20.41
CA ASN A 197 4.09 -14.03 20.00
C ASN A 197 4.41 -15.27 19.13
N GLY A 198 3.86 -16.44 19.48
CA GLY A 198 4.10 -17.69 18.73
C GLY A 198 3.47 -17.75 17.33
N GLN A 199 2.62 -16.79 16.97
CA GLN A 199 1.93 -16.74 15.66
C GLN A 199 2.38 -15.58 14.78
N ARG A 200 3.20 -14.64 15.28
CA ARG A 200 3.60 -13.42 14.55
C ARG A 200 4.34 -13.73 13.25
N GLN A 201 5.29 -14.66 13.32
CA GLN A 201 6.09 -15.07 12.16
C GLN A 201 5.20 -15.68 11.08
N ARG A 202 4.34 -16.64 11.45
CA ARG A 202 3.36 -17.24 10.55
C ARG A 202 2.45 -16.17 9.93
N ALA A 203 1.89 -15.25 10.73
CA ALA A 203 1.05 -14.18 10.20
C ALA A 203 1.78 -13.28 9.19
N ALA A 204 3.06 -12.96 9.43
CA ALA A 204 3.87 -12.18 8.50
C ALA A 204 4.20 -12.94 7.21
N GLU A 205 4.55 -14.22 7.31
CA GLU A 205 4.82 -15.10 6.16
C GLU A 205 3.58 -15.25 5.27
N GLU A 206 2.41 -15.46 5.88
CA GLU A 206 1.15 -15.54 5.13
C GLU A 206 0.74 -14.19 4.54
N ALA A 207 1.02 -13.07 5.22
CA ALA A 207 0.75 -11.75 4.68
C ALA A 207 1.65 -11.39 3.48
N ALA A 208 2.90 -11.84 3.48
CA ALA A 208 3.83 -11.60 2.37
C ALA A 208 3.36 -12.25 1.06
N VAL A 209 2.68 -13.41 1.13
CA VAL A 209 2.06 -14.07 -0.02
C VAL A 209 1.03 -13.18 -0.69
N GLY A 210 0.31 -12.40 0.11
CA GLY A 210 -0.71 -11.46 -0.36
C GLY A 210 -0.17 -10.26 -1.13
N THR A 211 1.14 -9.99 -1.15
CA THR A 211 1.75 -8.96 -2.02
C THR A 211 2.82 -9.51 -2.98
N GLY A 212 3.31 -10.72 -2.74
CA GLY A 212 4.39 -11.37 -3.47
C GLY A 212 3.94 -12.48 -4.42
N TRP A 213 2.71 -12.48 -4.94
CA TRP A 213 2.22 -13.55 -5.83
C TRP A 213 2.89 -13.60 -7.21
N ASN A 214 3.74 -12.61 -7.51
CA ASN A 214 4.61 -12.61 -8.68
C ASN A 214 6.01 -13.16 -8.39
N ASP A 215 6.29 -13.61 -7.15
CA ASP A 215 7.53 -14.27 -6.75
C ASP A 215 7.39 -15.80 -6.78
N PRO A 216 8.00 -16.49 -7.75
CA PRO A 216 7.86 -17.93 -7.87
C PRO A 216 8.44 -18.71 -6.69
N GLU A 217 9.41 -18.14 -5.96
CA GLU A 217 9.98 -18.78 -4.76
C GLU A 217 8.96 -18.79 -3.60
N LEU A 218 8.02 -17.84 -3.59
CA LEU A 218 7.00 -17.71 -2.56
C LEU A 218 5.72 -18.49 -2.88
N VAL A 219 5.31 -18.51 -4.15
CA VAL A 219 3.97 -18.98 -4.56
C VAL A 219 3.95 -20.08 -5.63
N GLY A 220 5.11 -20.48 -6.15
CA GLY A 220 5.23 -21.49 -7.21
C GLY A 220 5.26 -20.89 -8.62
N HIS A 221 5.33 -21.75 -9.62
CA HIS A 221 5.63 -21.34 -11.01
C HIS A 221 4.40 -21.35 -11.93
N THR A 222 3.30 -21.97 -11.51
CA THR A 222 2.07 -22.08 -12.31
C THR A 222 0.94 -21.25 -11.71
N LYS A 223 0.02 -20.73 -12.55
CA LYS A 223 -1.16 -19.97 -12.08
C LYS A 223 -1.95 -20.72 -11.00
N GLN A 224 -2.05 -22.05 -11.13
CA GLN A 224 -2.76 -22.90 -10.17
C GLN A 224 -2.05 -22.97 -8.81
N GLU A 225 -0.71 -23.10 -8.78
CA GLU A 225 0.07 -23.05 -7.54
C GLU A 225 -0.09 -21.70 -6.85
N VAL A 226 0.00 -20.61 -7.64
CA VAL A 226 -0.16 -19.24 -7.14
C VAL A 226 -1.52 -19.05 -6.49
N LEU A 227 -2.61 -19.39 -7.18
CA LEU A 227 -3.97 -19.31 -6.64
C LEU A 227 -4.12 -20.16 -5.38
N THR A 228 -3.61 -21.39 -5.39
CA THR A 228 -3.68 -22.30 -4.24
C THR A 228 -2.98 -21.69 -3.02
N ARG A 229 -1.79 -21.12 -3.21
CA ARG A 229 -1.00 -20.51 -2.13
C ARG A 229 -1.66 -19.24 -1.58
N LEU A 230 -2.25 -18.42 -2.45
CA LEU A 230 -3.04 -17.25 -2.08
C LEU A 230 -4.25 -17.65 -1.21
N PHE A 231 -5.03 -18.65 -1.62
CA PHE A 231 -6.16 -19.14 -0.83
C PHE A 231 -5.71 -19.70 0.52
N GLN A 232 -4.61 -20.47 0.57
CA GLN A 232 -4.06 -20.99 1.83
C GLN A 232 -3.64 -19.89 2.80
N ALA A 233 -2.96 -18.84 2.29
CA ALA A 233 -2.57 -17.70 3.11
C ALA A 233 -3.79 -16.98 3.69
N GLN A 234 -4.81 -16.74 2.87
CA GLN A 234 -6.04 -16.09 3.31
C GLN A 234 -6.75 -16.92 4.38
N VAL A 235 -6.90 -18.23 4.18
CA VAL A 235 -7.52 -19.13 5.16
C VAL A 235 -6.75 -19.08 6.49
N SER A 236 -5.42 -19.19 6.44
CA SER A 236 -4.58 -19.15 7.63
C SER A 236 -4.73 -17.82 8.41
N LEU A 237 -4.77 -16.69 7.71
CA LEU A 237 -4.97 -15.38 8.34
C LEU A 237 -6.39 -15.23 8.92
N HIS A 238 -7.42 -15.74 8.24
CA HIS A 238 -8.79 -15.76 8.76
C HIS A 238 -8.93 -16.64 10.00
N GLU A 239 -8.25 -17.78 10.06
CA GLU A 239 -8.23 -18.64 11.24
C GLU A 239 -7.64 -17.89 12.44
N ILE A 240 -6.51 -17.20 12.25
CA ILE A 240 -5.89 -16.37 13.30
C ILE A 240 -6.86 -15.29 13.75
N ALA A 241 -7.46 -14.56 12.81
CA ALA A 241 -8.40 -13.48 13.11
C ALA A 241 -9.65 -13.97 13.84
N SER A 242 -10.24 -15.09 13.41
CA SER A 242 -11.47 -15.63 13.97
C SER A 242 -11.25 -16.14 15.40
N ASN A 243 -10.15 -16.87 15.62
CA ASN A 243 -9.77 -17.33 16.95
C ASN A 243 -9.54 -16.16 17.90
N LEU A 244 -8.82 -15.13 17.43
CA LEU A 244 -8.54 -13.94 18.22
C LEU A 244 -9.83 -13.15 18.53
N ALA A 245 -10.71 -12.96 17.54
CA ALA A 245 -12.00 -12.29 17.75
C ALA A 245 -12.89 -13.03 18.75
N GLY A 246 -12.97 -14.36 18.66
CA GLY A 246 -13.67 -15.20 19.63
C GLY A 246 -13.10 -15.04 21.05
N GLU A 247 -11.78 -15.19 21.19
CA GLU A 247 -11.08 -15.02 22.48
C GLU A 247 -11.33 -13.62 23.08
N ARG A 248 -11.31 -12.56 22.26
CA ARG A 248 -11.50 -11.18 22.74
C ARG A 248 -12.94 -10.83 23.11
N ARG A 249 -13.93 -11.57 22.62
CA ARG A 249 -15.32 -11.41 23.10
C ARG A 249 -15.50 -11.96 24.51
N GLU A 250 -14.84 -13.07 24.81
CA GLU A 250 -14.89 -13.72 26.13
C GLU A 250 -13.93 -13.06 27.13
N ASN A 251 -12.72 -12.74 26.66
CA ASN A 251 -11.62 -12.18 27.45
C ASN A 251 -11.06 -10.92 26.76
N PRO A 252 -11.76 -9.77 26.87
CA PRO A 252 -11.34 -8.52 26.27
C PRO A 252 -9.94 -8.11 26.74
N THR A 253 -9.10 -7.65 25.81
CA THR A 253 -7.80 -7.04 26.14
C THR A 253 -7.70 -5.65 25.54
N ASP A 254 -6.55 -5.00 25.66
CA ASP A 254 -6.32 -3.68 25.10
C ASP A 254 -5.64 -3.78 23.71
N ASP A 255 -6.31 -4.41 22.74
CA ASP A 255 -5.87 -4.51 21.35
C ASP A 255 -6.98 -4.13 20.35
N LEU A 256 -6.59 -3.94 19.08
CA LEU A 256 -7.52 -3.55 18.03
C LEU A 256 -8.58 -4.62 17.78
N THR A 257 -8.24 -5.90 17.88
CA THR A 257 -9.21 -6.99 17.68
C THR A 257 -10.30 -6.96 18.74
N THR A 258 -9.96 -6.65 19.99
CA THR A 258 -10.97 -6.40 21.05
C THR A 258 -11.88 -5.25 20.69
N ALA A 259 -11.31 -4.13 20.24
CA ALA A 259 -12.10 -2.97 19.87
C ALA A 259 -13.04 -3.26 18.68
N LEU A 260 -12.60 -4.01 17.67
CA LEU A 260 -13.42 -4.40 16.52
C LEU A 260 -14.50 -5.43 16.90
N ALA A 261 -14.15 -6.44 17.70
CA ALA A 261 -15.06 -7.50 18.09
C ALA A 261 -16.19 -7.03 19.02
N LEU A 262 -15.97 -5.94 19.76
CA LEU A 262 -16.93 -5.32 20.67
C LEU A 262 -17.57 -4.04 20.12
N ALA A 263 -17.11 -3.53 18.97
CA ALA A 263 -17.64 -2.30 18.38
C ALA A 263 -19.11 -2.47 18.00
N GLU A 264 -19.92 -1.49 18.41
CA GLU A 264 -21.31 -1.35 18.01
C GLU A 264 -21.61 0.11 17.72
N ILE A 265 -22.15 0.41 16.53
CA ILE A 265 -22.59 1.75 16.15
C ILE A 265 -24.00 1.65 15.58
N ASP A 266 -24.94 2.42 16.12
CA ASP A 266 -26.35 2.42 15.71
C ASP A 266 -27.01 1.03 15.76
N GLY A 267 -26.58 0.17 16.69
CA GLY A 267 -27.07 -1.22 16.83
C GLY A 267 -26.39 -2.22 15.90
N GLU A 268 -25.42 -1.78 15.10
CA GLU A 268 -24.73 -2.60 14.11
C GLU A 268 -23.34 -3.00 14.58
N ARG A 269 -22.98 -4.27 14.35
CA ARG A 269 -21.68 -4.86 14.70
C ARG A 269 -21.01 -5.43 13.45
N LEU A 270 -19.70 -5.56 13.50
CA LEU A 270 -18.96 -6.30 12.48
C LEU A 270 -19.22 -7.80 12.61
N THR A 271 -19.43 -8.45 11.47
CA THR A 271 -19.46 -9.92 11.37
C THR A 271 -18.05 -10.50 11.51
N ASP A 272 -17.94 -11.80 11.83
CA ASP A 272 -16.65 -12.49 11.91
C ASP A 272 -15.88 -12.43 10.58
N ALA A 273 -16.60 -12.55 9.46
CA ALA A 273 -16.02 -12.42 8.12
C ALA A 273 -15.46 -11.02 7.87
N GLU A 274 -16.17 -9.97 8.31
CA GLU A 274 -15.69 -8.59 8.17
C GLU A 274 -14.47 -8.30 9.04
N ILE A 275 -14.44 -8.82 10.28
CA ILE A 275 -13.28 -8.74 11.15
C ILE A 275 -12.09 -9.49 10.53
N GLY A 276 -12.32 -10.71 10.03
CA GLY A 276 -11.31 -11.51 9.35
C GLY A 276 -10.73 -10.80 8.12
N SER A 277 -11.59 -10.29 7.25
CA SER A 277 -11.17 -9.56 6.05
C SER A 277 -10.39 -8.29 6.39
N PHE A 278 -10.82 -7.55 7.42
CA PHE A 278 -10.11 -6.35 7.87
C PHE A 278 -8.75 -6.70 8.52
N PHE A 279 -8.67 -7.81 9.25
CA PHE A 279 -7.42 -8.32 9.79
C PHE A 279 -6.43 -8.69 8.68
N VAL A 280 -6.90 -9.38 7.64
CA VAL A 280 -6.08 -9.70 6.45
C VAL A 280 -5.56 -8.42 5.80
N LEU A 281 -6.44 -7.46 5.53
CA LEU A 281 -6.06 -6.16 4.97
C LEU A 281 -4.96 -5.48 5.80
N LEU A 282 -5.16 -5.37 7.11
CA LEU A 282 -4.23 -4.67 8.00
C LEU A 282 -2.88 -5.39 8.07
N THR A 283 -2.89 -6.72 8.07
CA THR A 283 -1.67 -7.53 8.08
C THR A 283 -0.91 -7.39 6.76
N ILE A 284 -1.59 -7.41 5.61
CA ILE A 284 -0.94 -7.23 4.30
C ILE A 284 -0.42 -5.79 4.15
N ALA A 285 -1.30 -4.80 4.32
CA ALA A 285 -0.99 -3.40 4.05
C ALA A 285 0.07 -2.83 5.00
N GLY A 286 0.03 -3.22 6.28
CA GLY A 286 0.94 -2.69 7.30
C GLY A 286 2.34 -3.29 7.27
N ASN A 287 2.50 -4.50 6.72
CA ASN A 287 3.78 -5.20 6.69
C ASN A 287 4.67 -4.76 5.53
N ASP A 288 4.26 -5.04 4.29
CA ASP A 288 5.17 -4.92 3.14
C ASP A 288 5.49 -3.46 2.82
N THR A 289 4.50 -2.56 2.84
CA THR A 289 4.71 -1.15 2.48
C THR A 289 5.73 -0.44 3.39
N THR A 290 5.64 -0.70 4.69
CA THR A 290 6.56 -0.15 5.70
C THR A 290 7.95 -0.78 5.58
N ARG A 291 8.02 -2.10 5.33
CA ARG A 291 9.28 -2.80 5.08
C ARG A 291 10.03 -2.20 3.90
N GLN A 292 9.35 -2.07 2.75
CA GLN A 292 9.96 -1.51 1.54
C GLN A 292 10.38 -0.05 1.75
N SER A 293 9.53 0.77 2.39
CA SER A 293 9.86 2.17 2.70
C SER A 293 11.10 2.29 3.58
N THR A 294 11.23 1.42 4.59
CA THR A 294 12.38 1.39 5.50
C THR A 294 13.66 0.96 4.79
N ALA A 295 13.60 -0.10 3.98
CA ALA A 295 14.76 -0.60 3.22
C ALA A 295 15.22 0.41 2.16
N HIS A 296 14.29 0.94 1.36
CA HIS A 296 14.60 1.99 0.37
C HIS A 296 15.07 3.28 1.02
N GLY A 297 14.54 3.63 2.19
CA GLY A 297 14.95 4.80 2.93
C GLY A 297 16.41 4.73 3.40
N LEU A 298 16.83 3.59 3.96
CA LEU A 298 18.24 3.39 4.33
C LEU A 298 19.15 3.43 3.11
N LYS A 299 18.73 2.81 2.01
CA LYS A 299 19.50 2.85 0.75
C LYS A 299 19.67 4.30 0.28
N ALA A 300 18.59 5.10 0.26
CA ALA A 300 18.65 6.50 -0.16
C ALA A 300 19.59 7.32 0.73
N LEU A 301 19.49 7.18 2.06
CA LEU A 301 20.40 7.83 3.02
C LEU A 301 21.87 7.39 2.85
N THR A 302 22.11 6.22 2.27
CA THR A 302 23.45 5.70 1.98
C THR A 302 24.00 6.25 0.67
N ASP A 303 23.16 6.30 -0.38
CA ASP A 303 23.52 6.82 -1.70
C ASP A 303 23.80 8.34 -1.66
N HIS A 304 23.28 9.03 -0.64
CA HIS A 304 23.29 10.49 -0.53
C HIS A 304 23.67 10.93 0.91
N PRO A 305 24.96 10.79 1.26
CA PRO A 305 25.44 10.97 2.63
C PRO A 305 25.28 12.40 3.16
N GLU A 306 25.19 13.41 2.29
CA GLU A 306 24.97 14.81 2.65
C GLU A 306 23.61 15.05 3.29
N GLN A 307 22.57 14.38 2.79
CA GLN A 307 21.22 14.49 3.35
C GLN A 307 21.08 13.68 4.64
N ARG A 308 21.81 12.56 4.75
CA ARG A 308 21.92 11.82 6.01
C ARG A 308 22.59 12.67 7.08
N ALA A 309 23.67 13.38 6.73
CA ALA A 309 24.33 14.32 7.64
C ALA A 309 23.36 15.44 8.06
N TRP A 310 22.66 16.05 7.11
CA TRP A 310 21.61 17.03 7.39
C TRP A 310 20.54 16.47 8.34
N LEU A 311 20.02 15.26 8.11
CA LEU A 311 19.01 14.67 8.99
C LEU A 311 19.52 14.50 10.43
N LEU A 312 20.77 14.06 10.59
CA LEU A 312 21.37 13.80 11.91
C LEU A 312 21.77 15.05 12.70
N GLU A 313 21.95 16.20 12.03
CA GLU A 313 22.25 17.47 12.71
C GLU A 313 21.11 17.96 13.61
N ASP A 314 19.85 17.69 13.24
CA ASP A 314 18.66 18.09 14.00
C ASP A 314 17.52 17.07 13.81
N LEU A 315 17.78 15.83 14.21
CA LEU A 315 16.86 14.71 14.01
C LEU A 315 15.44 14.98 14.54
N PRO A 316 15.22 15.54 15.75
CA PRO A 316 13.87 15.75 16.28
C PRO A 316 13.01 16.66 15.40
N GLU A 317 13.57 17.73 14.84
CA GLU A 317 12.85 18.66 13.97
C GLU A 317 12.78 18.17 12.52
N ARG A 318 13.80 17.42 12.05
CA ARG A 318 13.92 17.01 10.64
C ARG A 318 13.28 15.66 10.32
N ILE A 319 13.03 14.79 11.30
CA ILE A 319 12.53 13.42 11.06
C ILE A 319 11.12 13.37 10.46
N GLY A 320 10.23 14.30 10.84
CA GLY A 320 8.86 14.34 10.32
C GLY A 320 8.81 14.57 8.80
N PRO A 321 9.33 15.71 8.30
CA PRO A 321 9.48 15.95 6.87
C PRO A 321 10.33 14.87 6.18
N ALA A 322 11.34 14.34 6.88
CA ALA A 322 12.18 13.31 6.31
C ALA A 322 11.43 12.01 6.03
N ALA A 323 10.55 11.58 6.95
CA ALA A 323 9.72 10.40 6.76
C ALA A 323 8.81 10.51 5.52
N GLU A 324 8.18 11.67 5.31
CA GLU A 324 7.32 11.92 4.14
C GLU A 324 8.09 11.77 2.82
N GLU A 325 9.29 12.34 2.75
CA GLU A 325 10.11 12.29 1.54
C GLU A 325 10.78 10.91 1.34
N LEU A 326 11.07 10.15 2.41
CA LEU A 326 11.46 8.73 2.28
C LEU A 326 10.31 7.88 1.72
N VAL A 327 9.06 8.12 2.17
CA VAL A 327 7.87 7.42 1.64
C VAL A 327 7.64 7.80 0.18
N ARG A 328 7.76 9.09 -0.18
CA ARG A 328 7.70 9.54 -1.58
C ARG A 328 8.79 8.89 -2.42
N TRP A 329 10.03 8.86 -1.94
CA TRP A 329 11.15 8.30 -2.68
C TRP A 329 11.01 6.79 -2.90
N ALA A 330 10.59 6.07 -1.87
CA ALA A 330 10.38 4.63 -1.92
C ALA A 330 9.18 4.26 -2.81
N THR A 331 8.06 4.99 -2.68
CA THR A 331 6.77 4.68 -3.32
C THR A 331 6.46 3.17 -3.31
N PRO A 332 6.27 2.57 -2.12
CA PRO A 332 6.14 1.12 -1.99
C PRO A 332 4.89 0.57 -2.70
N ILE A 333 3.83 1.37 -2.81
CA ILE A 333 2.68 1.08 -3.65
C ILE A 333 2.90 1.80 -4.97
N MET A 334 3.22 1.06 -6.02
CA MET A 334 3.44 1.64 -7.35
C MET A 334 2.13 1.99 -8.04
N THR A 335 1.10 1.15 -7.88
CA THR A 335 -0.17 1.30 -8.59
C THR A 335 -1.37 0.92 -7.74
N PHE A 336 -2.47 1.65 -7.91
CA PHE A 336 -3.82 1.15 -7.66
C PHE A 336 -4.70 1.38 -8.88
N ARG A 337 -5.85 0.72 -8.90
CA ARG A 337 -6.87 0.81 -9.92
C ARG A 337 -8.17 1.38 -9.35
N ARG A 338 -8.93 2.03 -10.22
CA ARG A 338 -10.37 2.29 -10.09
C ARG A 338 -11.10 1.73 -11.31
N THR A 339 -12.42 1.63 -11.20
CA THR A 339 -13.30 1.28 -12.31
C THR A 339 -14.27 2.43 -12.59
N ALA A 340 -14.37 2.87 -13.83
CA ALA A 340 -15.28 3.94 -14.21
C ALA A 340 -16.74 3.53 -14.00
N ALA A 341 -17.50 4.30 -13.21
CA ALA A 341 -18.89 4.02 -12.88
C ALA A 341 -19.86 4.27 -14.06
N ARG A 342 -19.46 5.17 -14.97
CA ARG A 342 -20.27 5.68 -16.08
C ARG A 342 -19.36 6.18 -17.20
N ASP A 343 -19.93 6.48 -18.34
CA ASP A 343 -19.22 7.19 -19.40
C ASP A 343 -18.91 8.62 -18.96
N LEU A 344 -17.67 9.07 -19.15
CA LEU A 344 -17.25 10.44 -18.86
C LEU A 344 -16.05 10.87 -19.72
N GLU A 345 -15.97 12.16 -19.99
CA GLU A 345 -14.75 12.76 -20.54
C GLU A 345 -13.79 13.12 -19.41
N PHE A 346 -12.53 12.72 -19.52
CA PHE A 346 -11.46 13.05 -18.59
C PHE A 346 -10.20 13.46 -19.36
N ARG A 347 -9.75 14.71 -19.19
CA ARG A 347 -8.58 15.27 -19.92
C ARG A 347 -8.64 15.08 -21.45
N GLY A 348 -9.82 15.25 -22.04
CA GLY A 348 -10.04 15.07 -23.48
C GLY A 348 -10.10 13.61 -23.95
N GLN A 349 -10.03 12.64 -23.03
CA GLN A 349 -10.19 11.22 -23.31
C GLN A 349 -11.60 10.76 -22.92
N GLN A 350 -12.22 9.95 -23.79
CA GLN A 350 -13.52 9.36 -23.51
C GLN A 350 -13.35 8.04 -22.76
N ILE A 351 -13.56 8.09 -21.44
CA ILE A 351 -13.60 6.92 -20.56
C ILE A 351 -15.02 6.34 -20.61
N THR A 352 -15.12 5.03 -20.74
CA THR A 352 -16.38 4.27 -20.82
C THR A 352 -16.66 3.58 -19.49
N ALA A 353 -17.92 3.43 -19.12
CA ALA A 353 -18.34 2.67 -17.95
C ALA A 353 -17.70 1.26 -17.97
N GLY A 354 -17.12 0.84 -16.84
CA GLY A 354 -16.39 -0.42 -16.72
C GLY A 354 -14.90 -0.32 -17.07
N ASP A 355 -14.43 0.77 -17.68
CA ASP A 355 -13.00 0.97 -17.95
C ASP A 355 -12.18 0.94 -16.65
N LYS A 356 -11.06 0.22 -16.69
CA LYS A 356 -10.03 0.27 -15.65
C LYS A 356 -9.28 1.59 -15.76
N VAL A 357 -9.09 2.26 -14.64
CA VAL A 357 -8.32 3.51 -14.52
C VAL A 357 -7.21 3.27 -13.50
N VAL A 358 -5.97 3.15 -13.96
CA VAL A 358 -4.80 2.80 -13.16
C VAL A 358 -4.03 4.05 -12.78
N LEU A 359 -3.84 4.24 -11.48
CA LEU A 359 -3.12 5.32 -10.84
C LEU A 359 -1.67 4.91 -10.63
N PHE A 360 -0.73 5.53 -11.34
CA PHE A 360 0.69 5.25 -11.22
C PHE A 360 1.36 6.19 -10.21
N TYR A 361 1.32 5.83 -8.92
CA TYR A 361 1.97 6.59 -7.85
C TYR A 361 3.47 6.73 -8.07
N SER A 362 4.13 5.71 -8.62
CA SER A 362 5.56 5.73 -8.95
C SER A 362 5.92 6.84 -9.93
N SER A 363 5.02 7.18 -10.85
CA SER A 363 5.14 8.32 -11.74
C SER A 363 4.73 9.63 -11.06
N ALA A 364 3.55 9.65 -10.43
CA ALA A 364 2.98 10.86 -9.83
C ALA A 364 3.89 11.49 -8.77
N ASN A 365 4.54 10.67 -7.95
CA ASN A 365 5.49 11.13 -6.93
C ASN A 365 6.75 11.79 -7.51
N ARG A 366 7.07 11.57 -8.80
CA ARG A 366 8.17 12.22 -9.53
C ARG A 366 7.71 13.46 -10.33
N ALA A 367 6.40 13.69 -10.39
CA ALA A 367 5.75 14.72 -11.19
C ALA A 367 5.20 15.88 -10.37
N ASP A 368 5.21 15.77 -9.05
CA ASP A 368 4.62 16.78 -8.17
C ASP A 368 5.35 18.12 -8.32
N ALA A 369 4.70 19.06 -8.99
CA ALA A 369 5.24 20.40 -9.26
C ALA A 369 5.37 21.25 -7.98
N SER A 370 4.75 20.84 -6.87
CA SER A 370 4.98 21.46 -5.55
C SER A 370 6.29 21.00 -4.89
N ILE A 371 6.94 19.98 -5.45
CA ILE A 371 8.23 19.46 -5.00
C ILE A 371 9.33 19.99 -5.92
N GLU A 372 10.13 20.93 -5.39
CA GLU A 372 11.30 21.43 -6.10
C GLU A 372 12.25 20.27 -6.40
N ARG A 373 12.53 20.02 -7.69
CA ARG A 373 13.33 18.89 -8.20
C ARG A 373 12.80 17.51 -7.81
N ALA A 374 11.51 17.25 -8.05
CA ALA A 374 10.85 15.95 -7.82
C ALA A 374 11.59 14.71 -8.38
N THR A 375 12.45 14.87 -9.39
CA THR A 375 13.29 13.80 -9.98
C THR A 375 14.63 13.59 -9.27
N SER A 376 15.06 14.51 -8.40
CA SER A 376 16.30 14.41 -7.61
C SER A 376 16.01 14.13 -6.15
N TRP A 377 16.92 13.42 -5.47
CA TRP A 377 16.83 13.21 -4.03
C TRP A 377 17.50 14.37 -3.30
N THR A 378 16.74 15.44 -3.09
CA THR A 378 17.16 16.58 -2.28
C THR A 378 16.01 16.99 -1.38
N TRP A 379 16.23 17.09 -0.06
CA TRP A 379 15.19 17.65 0.80
C TRP A 379 14.91 19.09 0.37
N PRO A 380 13.65 19.45 0.13
CA PRO A 380 13.30 20.85 0.03
C PRO A 380 13.39 21.45 1.44
N VAL A 381 14.29 22.42 1.62
CA VAL A 381 14.48 23.16 2.89
C VAL A 381 13.20 23.93 3.30
N THR A 382 12.18 23.95 2.44
CA THR A 382 10.96 24.77 2.59
C THR A 382 9.65 24.10 2.15
N SER A 383 9.60 22.85 1.66
CA SER A 383 8.32 22.26 1.21
C SER A 383 7.85 21.12 2.11
N THR A 384 6.58 21.18 2.48
CA THR A 384 5.86 20.06 3.08
C THR A 384 5.54 19.05 1.97
N CYS A 385 6.48 18.16 1.65
CA CYS A 385 6.21 17.02 0.75
C CYS A 385 5.06 16.20 1.35
N THR A 386 3.97 16.01 0.61
CA THR A 386 2.98 14.96 0.90
C THR A 386 3.03 14.00 -0.27
N SER A 387 3.32 12.73 -0.03
CA SER A 387 3.30 11.73 -1.11
C SER A 387 1.93 11.68 -1.79
N ALA A 388 1.87 11.32 -3.08
CA ALA A 388 0.61 11.17 -3.82
C ALA A 388 -0.33 10.15 -3.16
N SER A 389 0.22 9.10 -2.53
CA SER A 389 -0.54 8.15 -1.71
C SER A 389 -1.12 8.80 -0.45
N ALA A 390 -0.36 9.64 0.26
CA ALA A 390 -0.85 10.39 1.41
C ALA A 390 -1.87 11.48 1.03
N ALA A 391 -1.73 12.12 -0.13
CA ALA A 391 -2.72 13.06 -0.66
C ALA A 391 -4.01 12.35 -1.09
N ALA A 392 -3.89 11.17 -1.71
CA ALA A 392 -4.99 10.29 -2.07
C ALA A 392 -5.75 9.73 -0.86
N ALA A 393 -5.07 9.47 0.26
CA ALA A 393 -5.68 8.96 1.48
C ALA A 393 -6.50 9.99 2.29
N ARG A 394 -6.46 11.28 1.90
CA ARG A 394 -7.24 12.35 2.57
C ARG A 394 -8.68 12.32 2.06
N ASP A 395 -9.53 11.58 2.75
CA ASP A 395 -10.99 11.74 2.60
C ASP A 395 -11.41 13.16 3.05
N PRO A 396 -12.43 13.77 2.42
CA PRO A 396 -13.09 14.92 3.02
C PRO A 396 -13.62 14.54 4.42
N PRO A 397 -13.58 15.46 5.41
CA PRO A 397 -14.05 15.17 6.75
C PRO A 397 -15.53 14.74 6.73
N LEU A 398 -15.87 13.78 7.60
CA LEU A 398 -17.25 13.33 7.77
C LEU A 398 -18.17 14.54 8.07
N PRO A 399 -19.41 14.55 7.56
CA PRO A 399 -20.36 15.63 7.86
C PRO A 399 -20.50 15.83 9.37
N GLY A 400 -20.18 17.03 9.87
CA GLY A 400 -20.29 17.39 11.28
C GLY A 400 -19.01 17.34 12.13
N GLN A 401 -17.85 16.98 11.56
CA GLN A 401 -16.56 17.19 12.23
C GLN A 401 -15.94 18.53 11.80
N PRO A 402 -15.58 19.44 12.72
CA PRO A 402 -14.89 20.66 12.35
C PRO A 402 -13.51 20.32 11.78
N ALA A 403 -13.18 20.88 10.62
CA ALA A 403 -11.82 20.87 10.08
C ALA A 403 -10.89 21.51 11.13
N ARG A 404 -10.10 20.69 11.84
CA ARG A 404 -9.08 21.21 12.74
C ARG A 404 -7.89 21.65 11.89
N PRO A 405 -7.54 22.94 11.86
CA PRO A 405 -6.25 23.34 11.30
C PRO A 405 -5.14 22.69 12.12
N LEU A 406 -4.11 22.21 11.43
CA LEU A 406 -2.88 21.73 12.06
C LEU A 406 -2.34 22.85 12.98
N PRO A 407 -1.98 22.56 14.24
CA PRO A 407 -1.28 23.54 15.05
C PRO A 407 0.11 23.74 14.44
N ALA A 408 0.43 24.97 14.05
CA ALA A 408 1.80 25.36 13.72
C ALA A 408 2.71 25.06 14.93
N PRO A 409 3.88 24.42 14.76
CA PRO A 409 4.77 24.15 15.88
C PRO A 409 5.31 25.48 16.42
N ARG A 410 5.07 25.74 17.71
CA ARG A 410 5.74 26.81 18.46
C ARG A 410 7.00 26.22 19.12
N PRO A 411 8.15 26.89 19.04
CA PRO A 411 9.40 26.36 19.58
C PRO A 411 9.46 26.57 21.09
N VAL A 412 9.89 25.55 21.84
CA VAL A 412 10.32 25.69 23.23
C VAL A 412 11.73 25.10 23.37
N HIS A 413 12.70 26.00 23.56
CA HIS A 413 14.11 25.70 23.84
C HIS A 413 14.31 24.97 25.19
N ARG A 414 15.20 23.96 25.25
CA ARG A 414 16.56 24.04 25.86
C ARG A 414 17.26 22.66 25.99
N ALA A 415 18.43 22.58 25.34
CA ALA A 415 19.74 22.03 25.75
C ALA A 415 19.87 20.78 26.65
N ALA A 416 20.65 19.78 26.20
CA ALA A 416 22.03 19.50 26.68
C ALA A 416 22.75 18.40 25.86
N HIS A 417 24.02 18.63 25.55
CA HIS A 417 25.00 17.80 24.81
C HIS A 417 25.33 16.45 25.51
N THR A 418 25.80 15.35 24.87
CA THR A 418 27.18 15.17 24.33
C THR A 418 27.44 13.75 23.73
N ARG A 419 28.16 13.72 22.57
CA ARG A 419 29.20 12.76 22.07
C ARG A 419 28.82 11.37 21.48
N PRO A 420 29.71 10.75 20.64
CA PRO A 420 30.39 11.29 19.47
C PRO A 420 30.15 10.44 18.19
N ALA A 421 30.45 11.02 17.04
CA ALA A 421 30.31 10.45 15.70
C ALA A 421 31.07 9.14 15.48
N HIS A 422 30.38 8.13 14.94
CA HIS A 422 30.98 7.00 14.25
C HIS A 422 31.34 7.39 12.81
N ARG A 423 32.54 6.99 12.38
CA ARG A 423 33.15 7.39 11.11
C ARG A 423 33.00 6.24 10.12
N VAL A 424 31.97 6.26 9.28
CA VAL A 424 31.73 5.22 8.27
C VAL A 424 32.78 5.32 7.16
N ASP A 425 33.53 4.24 6.95
CA ASP A 425 34.58 4.10 5.92
C ASP A 425 33.98 4.05 4.49
N ARG A 426 34.70 4.62 3.51
CA ARG A 426 34.27 4.90 2.13
C ARG A 426 34.23 3.67 1.22
N ARG A 427 33.89 2.48 1.72
CA ARG A 427 33.89 1.24 0.92
C ARG A 427 32.58 0.45 0.98
N ALA A 428 31.44 1.11 0.97
CA ALA A 428 30.18 0.48 0.56
C ALA A 428 29.99 0.67 -0.95
N ARG A 429 30.27 -0.36 -1.76
CA ARG A 429 29.82 -0.41 -3.16
C ARG A 429 28.50 -1.16 -3.21
N ALA A 430 27.39 -0.44 -3.34
CA ALA A 430 26.14 -1.05 -3.79
C ALA A 430 26.24 -1.28 -5.31
N ASP A 431 26.01 -2.51 -5.76
CA ASP A 431 25.90 -2.82 -7.19
C ASP A 431 24.58 -2.22 -7.74
N PRO A 432 24.63 -1.30 -8.71
CA PRO A 432 23.46 -0.58 -9.21
C PRO A 432 22.44 -1.46 -9.98
N ARG A 433 22.69 -2.77 -10.16
CA ARG A 433 21.82 -3.69 -10.91
C ARG A 433 20.84 -4.54 -10.07
N GLN A 434 20.77 -4.36 -8.75
CA GLN A 434 20.32 -5.45 -7.86
C GLN A 434 18.91 -5.41 -7.22
N LEU A 435 18.02 -4.43 -7.47
CA LEU A 435 16.70 -4.36 -6.80
C LEU A 435 15.58 -3.87 -7.73
N LEU A 436 15.00 -4.75 -8.56
CA LEU A 436 14.07 -4.30 -9.62
C LEU A 436 12.70 -4.99 -9.67
N GLN A 437 12.33 -5.84 -8.70
CA GLN A 437 10.97 -6.43 -8.70
C GLN A 437 10.23 -6.22 -7.37
N PRO A 438 8.93 -5.84 -7.41
CA PRO A 438 8.06 -5.92 -6.24
C PRO A 438 7.97 -7.39 -5.78
N GLY A 439 8.12 -7.64 -4.48
CA GLY A 439 8.12 -8.98 -3.88
C GLY A 439 9.50 -9.61 -3.69
N GLN A 440 10.53 -9.21 -4.44
CA GLN A 440 11.89 -9.74 -4.26
C GLN A 440 12.68 -8.94 -3.22
N ALA A 441 12.68 -9.40 -1.97
CA ALA A 441 13.64 -8.93 -0.98
C ALA A 441 15.01 -9.55 -1.26
N ARG A 442 15.91 -8.79 -1.87
CA ARG A 442 17.33 -9.16 -2.00
C ARG A 442 18.17 -8.48 -0.91
N PRO A 443 19.28 -9.11 -0.47
CA PRO A 443 19.97 -8.69 0.73
C PRO A 443 20.51 -7.27 0.65
N CYS A 444 20.05 -6.42 1.56
CA CYS A 444 20.53 -5.06 1.70
C CYS A 444 21.68 -5.06 2.70
N ARG A 445 22.90 -5.31 2.19
CA ARG A 445 24.10 -5.47 3.02
C ARG A 445 24.52 -4.16 3.66
N LEU A 446 24.37 -4.07 4.98
CA LEU A 446 24.85 -2.95 5.79
C LEU A 446 26.11 -3.38 6.54
N ASN A 447 27.20 -2.61 6.41
CA ASN A 447 28.36 -2.71 7.31
C ASN A 447 28.20 -1.64 8.40
N LEU A 448 28.25 -2.05 9.67
CA LEU A 448 28.03 -1.21 10.85
C LEU A 448 29.33 -0.77 11.58
N ASP A 449 30.51 -0.89 10.97
CA ASP A 449 31.79 -0.43 11.53
C ASP A 449 31.82 1.03 12.01
#